data_AF-A0AA39F2B7-F1
#
_entry.id   AF-A0AA39F2B7-F1
#
_cell.length_a   1.000
_cell.length_b   1.000
_cell.length_c   1.000
_cell.angle_alpha   90.00
_cell.angle_beta   90.00
_cell.angle_gamma   90.00
#
_symmetry.space_group_name_H-M   'P 1'
#
loop_
_entity.id
_entity.type
_entity.pdbx_description
1 polymer ?
#
loop_
_entity_poly.entity_id
_entity_poly.type
_entity_poly.pdbx_seq_one_letter_code
_entity_poly.pdbx_strand_id
1 'polypeptide(L)' 'MGAASYFTDYETLPLASLPTTKPTIRSERRRYAIGDVLEANCSLPPSRPAVEFSFTLNNLPVSSLIVNIFELRSQ' A
#
# COMPACT_ATOMS: atom_id res chain seq x y z
N MET A 1 0.90 -27.45 50.40
CA MET A 1 1.86 -26.83 49.47
C MET A 1 1.21 -26.73 48.10
N GLY A 2 1.00 -25.51 47.57
CA GLY A 2 0.35 -25.27 46.28
C GLY A 2 1.33 -25.46 45.12
N ALA A 3 0.85 -26.05 44.02
CA ALA A 3 1.62 -26.20 42.79
C ALA A 3 1.75 -24.85 42.09
N ALA A 4 2.99 -24.46 41.76
CA ALA A 4 3.23 -23.28 40.93
C ALA A 4 2.87 -23.62 39.47
N SER A 5 1.82 -22.97 38.96
CA SER A 5 1.46 -23.00 37.54
C SER A 5 2.23 -21.91 36.80
N TYR A 6 3.08 -22.31 35.86
CA TYR A 6 3.82 -21.39 34.99
C TYR A 6 2.91 -20.98 33.82
N PHE A 7 2.52 -19.71 33.76
CA PHE A 7 1.79 -19.17 32.60
C PHE A 7 2.82 -18.67 31.59
N THR A 8 3.01 -19.40 30.51
CA THR A 8 3.82 -18.93 29.38
C THR A 8 2.95 -18.01 28.53
N ASP A 9 3.19 -16.71 28.64
CA ASP A 9 2.59 -15.70 27.76
C ASP A 9 3.25 -15.82 26.37
N TYR A 10 2.45 -16.07 25.35
CA TYR A 10 2.92 -16.16 23.97
C TYR A 10 2.47 -14.92 23.20
N GLU A 11 3.42 -14.05 22.85
CA GLU A 11 3.17 -12.95 21.91
C GLU A 11 3.12 -13.51 20.49
N THR A 12 1.96 -13.40 19.83
CA THR A 12 1.79 -13.86 18.45
C THR A 12 2.31 -12.81 17.48
N LEU A 13 3.37 -13.14 16.75
CA LEU A 13 3.83 -12.31 15.63
C LEU A 13 2.78 -12.35 14.50
N PRO A 14 2.21 -11.20 14.09
CA PRO A 14 1.22 -11.18 13.03
C PRO A 14 1.85 -11.61 11.70
N LEU A 15 1.20 -12.55 11.03
CA LEU A 15 1.63 -13.04 9.72
C LEU A 15 1.52 -11.92 8.67
N ALA A 16 2.65 -11.53 8.08
CA ALA A 16 2.66 -10.58 6.98
C ALA A 16 2.25 -11.26 5.68
N SER A 17 1.33 -10.63 4.93
CA SER A 17 0.95 -11.06 3.59
C SER A 17 1.38 -9.99 2.59
N LEU A 18 2.34 -10.34 1.73
CA LEU A 18 2.84 -9.47 0.69
C LEU A 18 1.94 -9.51 -0.55
N PRO A 19 1.87 -8.41 -1.32
CA PRO A 19 1.17 -8.42 -2.60
C PRO A 19 1.83 -9.41 -3.54
N THR A 20 1.01 -10.17 -4.26
CA THR A 20 1.49 -11.17 -5.22
C THR A 20 2.11 -10.55 -6.48
N THR A 21 1.80 -9.29 -6.76
CA THR A 21 2.28 -8.57 -7.95
C THR A 21 2.72 -7.15 -7.63
N LYS A 22 3.48 -6.57 -8.57
CA LYS A 22 3.89 -5.17 -8.52
C LYS A 22 2.68 -4.24 -8.70
N PRO A 23 2.73 -3.02 -8.15
CA PRO A 23 1.69 -2.03 -8.38
C PRO A 23 1.53 -1.73 -9.87
N THR A 24 0.29 -1.60 -10.31
CA THR A 24 -0.06 -1.21 -11.66
C THR A 24 -0.50 0.25 -11.67
N ILE A 25 0.12 1.06 -12.52
CA ILE A 25 -0.21 2.48 -12.67
C ILE A 25 -0.95 2.67 -13.99
N ARG A 26 -2.12 3.32 -13.93
CA ARG A 26 -2.91 3.71 -15.10
C ARG A 26 -3.22 5.19 -15.04
N SER A 27 -2.77 5.95 -16.03
CA SER A 27 -3.12 7.35 -16.21
C SER A 27 -4.30 7.50 -17.17
N GLU A 28 -5.02 8.62 -17.05
CA GLU A 28 -6.09 8.99 -18.00
C GLU A 28 -5.54 9.22 -19.42
N ARG A 29 -4.33 9.77 -19.53
CA ARG A 29 -3.69 10.13 -20.80
C ARG A 29 -2.32 9.49 -20.93
N ARG A 30 -1.88 9.34 -22.18
CA ARG A 30 -0.51 8.86 -22.50
C ARG A 30 0.54 9.98 -22.54
N ARG A 31 0.10 11.25 -22.68
CA ARG A 31 0.98 12.42 -22.82
C ARG A 31 0.36 13.59 -22.06
N TYR A 32 1.22 14.36 -21.43
CA TYR A 32 0.89 15.53 -20.63
C TYR A 32 1.77 16.69 -21.07
N ALA A 33 1.19 17.87 -21.20
CA ALA A 33 1.94 19.10 -21.41
C ALA A 33 2.50 19.61 -20.08
N ILE A 34 3.46 20.53 -20.15
CA ILE A 34 3.97 21.22 -18.97
C ILE A 34 2.83 22.03 -18.35
N GLY A 35 2.60 21.86 -17.05
CA GLY A 35 1.51 22.51 -16.32
C GLY A 35 0.22 21.69 -16.21
N ASP A 36 0.10 20.57 -16.93
CA ASP A 36 -1.02 19.66 -16.77
C ASP A 36 -0.99 18.95 -15.40
N VAL A 37 -2.17 18.60 -14.90
CA VAL A 37 -2.32 17.71 -13.74
C VAL A 37 -2.31 16.26 -14.22
N LEU A 38 -1.37 15.48 -13.71
CA LEU A 38 -1.31 14.04 -13.94
C LEU A 38 -2.28 13.33 -12.98
N GLU A 39 -3.41 12.86 -13.52
CA GLU A 39 -4.31 11.95 -12.82
C GLU A 39 -3.97 10.49 -13.16
N ALA A 40 -3.61 9.72 -12.13
CA ALA A 40 -3.24 8.33 -12.27
C ALA A 40 -3.75 7.49 -11.10
N ASN A 41 -4.21 6.28 -11.42
CA ASN A 41 -4.59 5.26 -10.46
C ASN A 41 -3.46 4.26 -10.29
N CYS A 42 -3.02 4.10 -9.05
CA CYS A 42 -2.14 3.01 -8.64
C CYS A 42 -2.96 1.94 -7.95
N SER A 43 -2.91 0.71 -8.44
CA SER A 43 -3.57 -0.43 -7.80
C SER A 43 -2.55 -1.50 -7.43
N LEU A 44 -2.80 -2.16 -6.31
CA LEU A 44 -1.99 -3.24 -5.77
C LEU A 44 -2.91 -4.32 -5.20
N PRO A 45 -2.58 -5.62 -5.34
CA PRO A 45 -3.28 -6.66 -4.60
C PRO A 45 -3.25 -6.40 -3.09
N PRO A 46 -4.26 -6.89 -2.34
CA PRO A 46 -4.32 -6.72 -0.89
C PRO A 46 -3.06 -7.22 -0.18
N SER A 47 -2.63 -6.47 0.83
CA SER A 47 -1.51 -6.82 1.69
C SER A 47 -1.88 -6.62 3.15
N ARG A 48 -1.12 -7.25 4.05
CA ARG A 48 -1.21 -7.05 5.49
C ARG A 48 0.21 -6.95 6.06
N PRO A 49 0.58 -5.84 6.73
CA PRO A 49 -0.24 -4.64 6.95
C PRO A 49 -0.52 -3.85 5.66
N ALA A 50 -1.36 -2.82 5.77
CA ALA A 50 -1.61 -1.89 4.66
C ALA A 50 -0.29 -1.25 4.19
N VAL A 51 -0.14 -1.10 2.87
CA VAL A 51 1.05 -0.52 2.26
C VAL A 51 0.96 1.01 2.18
N GLU A 52 2.12 1.65 2.21
CA GLU A 52 2.26 3.05 1.86
C GLU A 52 2.54 3.20 0.35
N PHE A 53 1.90 4.17 -0.27
CA PHE A 53 2.11 4.48 -1.69
C PHE A 53 3.00 5.71 -1.85
N SER A 54 4.07 5.56 -2.63
CA SER A 54 4.93 6.67 -3.06
C SER A 54 4.91 6.78 -4.58
N PHE A 55 4.84 8.01 -5.08
CA PHE A 55 4.92 8.29 -6.52
C PHE A 55 6.19 9.05 -6.86
N THR A 56 6.83 8.65 -7.96
CA THR A 56 7.93 9.38 -8.56
C THR A 56 7.62 9.65 -10.03
N LEU A 57 7.99 10.83 -10.50
CA LEU A 57 7.87 11.22 -11.90
C LEU A 57 9.28 11.41 -12.45
N ASN A 58 9.67 10.59 -13.43
CA ASN A 58 11.04 10.59 -13.98
C ASN A 58 12.12 10.49 -12.89
N ASN A 59 11.93 9.58 -11.94
CA ASN A 59 12.82 9.36 -10.78
C ASN A 59 12.89 10.52 -9.77
N LEU A 60 12.06 11.56 -9.91
CA LEU A 60 11.94 12.64 -8.94
C LEU A 60 10.73 12.43 -8.03
N PRO A 61 10.86 12.67 -6.71
CA PRO A 61 9.73 12.62 -5.80
C PRO A 61 8.74 13.74 -6.15
N VAL A 62 7.45 13.41 -6.15
CA VAL A 62 6.39 14.40 -6.37
C VAL A 62 6.13 15.14 -5.06
N SER A 63 6.33 16.46 -5.04
CA SER A 63 6.18 17.29 -3.84
C SER A 63 4.72 17.56 -3.45
N SER A 64 3.80 17.53 -4.42
CA SER A 64 2.37 17.75 -4.22
C SER A 64 1.60 16.56 -4.79
N LEU A 65 1.24 15.62 -3.93
CA LEU A 65 0.50 14.42 -4.29
C LEU A 65 -0.84 14.43 -3.55
N ILE A 66 -1.94 14.36 -4.29
CA ILE A 66 -3.27 14.13 -3.71
C ILE A 66 -3.55 12.65 -3.87
N VAL A 67 -3.42 11.89 -2.78
CA VAL A 67 -3.67 10.44 -2.77
C VAL A 67 -4.99 10.16 -2.11
N ASN A 68 -5.86 9.46 -2.84
CA ASN A 68 -7.07 8.89 -2.29
C ASN A 68 -6.91 7.36 -2.27
N ILE A 69 -6.85 6.77 -1.07
CA ILE A 69 -6.72 5.33 -0.90
C ILE A 69 -8.11 4.73 -0.86
N PHE A 70 -8.40 3.83 -1.79
CA PHE A 70 -9.67 3.12 -1.86
C PHE A 70 -9.43 1.62 -1.82
N GLU A 71 -10.22 0.93 -1.01
CA GLU A 71 -10.23 -0.53 -0.97
C GLU A 71 -11.22 -1.02 -2.03
N LEU A 72 -10.69 -1.54 -3.14
CA LEU A 72 -11.50 -2.07 -4.23
C LEU A 72 -12.14 -3.38 -3.78
N ARG A 73 -13.40 -3.29 -3.33
CA ARG A 73 -14.21 -4.47 -3.04
C ARG A 73 -14.71 -5.05 -4.37
N SER A 74 -14.33 -6.30 -4.67
CA SER A 74 -15.03 -7.07 -5.70
C SER A 74 -16.44 -7.35 -5.19
N GLN A 75 -17.45 -6.77 -5.84
CA GLN A 75 -18.82 -7.27 -5.76
C GLN A 75 -18.90 -8.62 -6.47
#